data_AF-A0A7C7YGY8-F1
#
_entry.id   AF-A0A7C7YGY8-F1
#
_cell.length_a   1.000
_cell.length_b   1.000
_cell.length_c   1.000
_cell.angle_alpha   90.00
_cell.angle_beta   90.00
_cell.angle_gamma   90.00
#
_symmetry.space_group_name_H-M   'P 1'
#
loop_
_entity.id
_entity.type
_entity.pdbx_description
1 polymer ?
#
loop_
_entity_poly.entity_id
_entity_poly.type
_entity_poly.pdbx_seq_one_letter_code
_entity_poly.pdbx_strand_id
1 'polypeptide(L)'
;MSPSFGLHTRGGPYQGGALELVWSPSDFFQGFLSAGYSRQRFRLSASGPNANGVGESTSVPLMVGLEFRFSSQLKIVAEGGMAVSGELKIEDPQGRLLTSSRFDSAGLLRGHLALSF
;
A
#
# COMPACT_ATOMS: atom_id res chain seq x y z
N MET A 1 -25.44 -16.03 4.46
CA MET A 1 -24.43 -16.02 5.54
C MET A 1 -24.69 -14.86 6.49
N SER A 2 -24.17 -14.91 7.72
CA SER A 2 -24.28 -13.81 8.70
C SER A 2 -23.15 -12.78 8.50
N PRO A 3 -23.40 -11.48 8.76
CA PRO A 3 -22.39 -10.45 8.65
C PRO A 3 -21.19 -10.74 9.56
N SER A 4 -19.97 -10.50 9.06
CA SER A 4 -18.73 -10.73 9.80
C SER A 4 -17.81 -9.52 9.81
N PHE A 5 -17.00 -9.44 10.86
CA PHE A 5 -15.92 -8.48 11.02
C PHE A 5 -14.64 -9.23 11.36
N GLY A 6 -13.54 -8.83 10.73
CA GLY A 6 -12.21 -9.38 10.97
C GLY A 6 -11.19 -8.27 11.19
N LEU A 7 -10.26 -8.48 12.11
CA LEU A 7 -9.10 -7.63 12.27
C LEU A 7 -7.86 -8.44 11.92
N HIS A 8 -7.07 -7.93 10.99
CA HIS A 8 -5.87 -8.59 10.48
C HIS A 8 -4.65 -7.68 10.62
N THR A 9 -3.50 -8.29 10.84
CA THR A 9 -2.20 -7.62 10.69
C THR A 9 -1.61 -8.03 9.34
N ARG A 10 -1.08 -7.07 8.58
CA ARG A 10 -0.32 -7.33 7.35
C ARG A 10 1.04 -6.66 7.43
N GLY A 11 2.01 -7.21 6.71
CA GLY A 11 3.34 -6.60 6.58
C GLY A 11 4.48 -7.55 6.94
N GLY A 12 5.65 -6.99 7.20
CA GLY A 12 6.86 -7.74 7.52
C GLY A 12 7.88 -6.91 8.27
N PRO A 13 8.91 -7.57 8.85
CA PRO A 13 9.83 -6.94 9.81
C PRO A 13 10.64 -5.77 9.24
N TYR A 14 10.83 -5.70 7.92
CA TYR A 14 11.69 -4.69 7.29
C TYR A 14 10.93 -3.58 6.54
N GLN A 15 9.72 -3.88 6.10
CA GLN A 15 8.93 -3.03 5.21
C GLN A 15 7.73 -2.37 5.89
N GLY A 16 7.59 -2.62 7.19
CA GLY A 16 6.51 -2.09 8.02
C GLY A 16 5.30 -3.01 8.04
N GLY A 17 4.23 -2.53 8.67
CA GLY A 17 3.02 -3.29 8.86
C GLY A 17 1.80 -2.41 9.06
N ALA A 18 0.64 -3.01 8.86
CA ALA A 18 -0.66 -2.36 8.92
C ALA A 18 -1.66 -3.22 9.69
N LEU A 19 -2.55 -2.53 10.39
CA LEU A 19 -3.79 -3.10 10.89
C LEU A 19 -4.86 -2.91 9.82
N GLU A 20 -5.61 -3.97 9.54
CA GLU A 20 -6.70 -3.96 8.56
C GLU A 20 -7.98 -4.50 9.19
N LEU A 21 -9.00 -3.65 9.22
CA LEU A 21 -10.37 -4.02 9.54
C LEU A 21 -11.07 -4.44 8.26
N VAL A 22 -11.63 -5.64 8.26
CA VAL A 22 -12.42 -6.20 7.15
C VAL A 22 -13.86 -6.35 7.60
N TRP A 23 -14.78 -5.91 6.76
CA TRP A 23 -16.22 -6.02 6.98
C TRP A 23 -16.86 -6.78 5.82
N SER A 24 -17.53 -7.89 6.13
CA SER A 24 -18.20 -8.73 5.12
C SER A 24 -19.66 -8.94 5.53
N PRO A 25 -20.56 -8.00 5.17
CA PRO A 25 -21.98 -8.11 5.52
C PRO A 25 -22.72 -9.18 4.70
N SER A 26 -22.16 -9.61 3.57
CA SER A 26 -22.75 -10.57 2.64
C SER A 26 -21.67 -11.28 1.81
N ASP A 27 -22.07 -12.23 0.98
CA ASP A 27 -21.16 -12.96 0.08
C ASP A 27 -20.82 -12.16 -1.20
N PHE A 28 -21.62 -11.14 -1.51
CA PHE A 28 -21.45 -10.30 -2.70
C PHE A 28 -20.60 -9.06 -2.44
N PHE A 29 -20.37 -8.68 -1.18
CA PHE A 29 -19.69 -7.45 -0.82
C PHE A 29 -18.74 -7.62 0.36
N GLN A 30 -17.56 -7.04 0.23
CA GLN A 30 -16.58 -6.92 1.31
C GLN A 30 -15.95 -5.52 1.27
N GLY A 31 -15.81 -4.89 2.43
CA GLY A 31 -15.09 -3.65 2.60
C GLY A 31 -13.87 -3.83 3.50
N PHE A 32 -12.87 -2.97 3.35
CA PHE A 32 -11.75 -2.90 4.28
C PHE A 32 -11.32 -1.46 4.57
N LEU A 33 -10.75 -1.25 5.76
CA LEU A 33 -10.05 -0.04 6.18
C LEU A 33 -8.72 -0.47 6.79
N SER A 34 -7.62 0.13 6.38
CA SER A 34 -6.30 -0.16 6.95
C SER A 34 -5.47 1.07 7.19
N ALA A 35 -4.65 0.99 8.24
CA ALA A 35 -3.69 2.02 8.62
C ALA A 35 -2.41 1.35 9.12
N GLY A 36 -1.25 1.95 8.85
CA GLY A 36 0.01 1.33 9.25
C GLY A 36 1.23 2.21 9.07
N TYR A 37 2.39 1.57 9.10
CA TYR A 37 3.67 2.14 8.74
C TYR A 37 4.21 1.40 7.53
N SER A 38 4.69 2.14 6.54
CA SER A 38 5.31 1.59 5.34
C SER A 38 6.74 2.10 5.21
N ARG A 39 7.65 1.19 4.87
CA ARG A 39 9.04 1.49 4.51
C ARG A 39 9.42 0.67 3.28
N GLN A 40 9.81 1.33 2.20
CA GLN A 40 10.21 0.69 0.96
C GLN A 40 11.58 1.19 0.53
N ARG A 41 12.55 0.28 0.43
CA ARG A 41 13.86 0.53 -0.17
C ARG A 41 13.91 -0.05 -1.58
N PHE A 42 14.40 0.72 -2.53
CA PHE A 42 14.53 0.31 -3.92
C PHE A 42 15.83 0.84 -4.52
N ARG A 43 16.43 0.07 -5.43
CA ARG A 43 17.65 0.48 -6.12
C ARG A 43 17.31 1.45 -7.23
N LEU A 44 18.06 2.54 -7.33
CA LEU A 44 17.96 3.50 -8.42
C LEU A 44 18.62 2.94 -9.68
N SER A 45 18.17 3.43 -10.83
CA SER A 45 18.70 3.03 -12.15
C SER A 45 20.22 3.14 -12.21
N ALA A 46 20.86 2.26 -12.99
CA ALA A 46 22.29 2.34 -13.27
C ALA A 46 22.66 3.52 -14.18
N SER A 47 21.66 4.14 -14.82
CA SER A 47 21.79 5.37 -15.61
C SER A 47 21.02 6.52 -14.94
N GLY A 48 21.60 7.71 -14.96
CA GLY A 48 20.98 8.93 -14.43
C GLY A 48 21.81 9.64 -13.34
N PRO A 49 21.29 10.73 -12.77
CA PRO A 49 22.03 11.60 -11.85
C PRO A 49 22.53 10.92 -10.58
N ASN A 50 21.79 9.92 -10.08
CA ASN A 50 22.08 9.18 -8.85
C ASN A 50 22.25 7.69 -9.16
N ALA A 51 23.09 7.38 -10.15
CA ALA A 51 23.26 6.03 -10.66
C ALA A 51 23.62 5.03 -9.56
N ASN A 52 22.95 3.87 -9.56
CA ASN A 52 23.14 2.78 -8.59
C ASN A 52 22.87 3.12 -7.12
N GLY A 53 22.32 4.30 -6.82
CA GLY A 53 21.94 4.68 -5.47
C GLY A 53 20.76 3.86 -4.92
N VAL A 54 20.32 4.20 -3.71
CA VAL A 54 19.17 3.59 -3.04
C VAL A 54 18.15 4.67 -2.71
N GLY A 55 16.93 4.49 -3.21
CA GLY A 55 15.76 5.24 -2.76
C GLY A 55 15.13 4.55 -1.55
N GLU A 56 14.70 5.33 -0.56
CA GLU A 56 13.90 4.86 0.57
C GLU A 56 12.67 5.77 0.74
N SER A 57 11.49 5.17 0.70
CA SER A 57 10.23 5.85 0.98
C SER A 57 9.65 5.33 2.30
N THR A 58 9.29 6.24 3.20
CA THR A 58 8.59 5.94 4.46
C THR A 58 7.31 6.75 4.56
N SER A 59 6.25 6.17 5.11
CA SER A 59 4.97 6.87 5.30
C SER A 59 4.02 6.12 6.24
N VAL A 60 2.94 6.79 6.62
CA VAL A 60 1.78 6.19 7.29
C VAL A 60 0.64 6.09 6.27
N PRO A 61 0.44 4.92 5.63
CA PRO A 61 -0.68 4.75 4.69
C PRO A 61 -2.01 4.62 5.44
N LEU A 62 -3.03 5.30 4.91
CA LEU A 62 -4.45 5.14 5.26
C LEU A 62 -5.19 4.69 4.00
N MET A 63 -5.75 3.49 4.01
CA MET A 63 -6.35 2.86 2.83
C MET A 63 -7.76 2.37 3.12
N VAL A 64 -8.64 2.49 2.14
CA VAL A 64 -9.98 1.91 2.13
C VAL A 64 -10.18 1.15 0.82
N GLY A 65 -10.98 0.10 0.85
CA GLY A 65 -11.40 -0.54 -0.39
C GLY A 65 -12.71 -1.28 -0.26
N LEU A 66 -13.27 -1.54 -1.42
CA LEU A 66 -14.55 -2.18 -1.66
C LEU A 66 -14.35 -3.27 -2.69
N GLU A 67 -14.99 -4.40 -2.43
CA GLU A 67 -14.95 -5.58 -3.26
C GLU A 67 -16.37 -6.05 -3.51
N PHE A 68 -16.70 -6.23 -4.79
CA PHE A 68 -17.97 -6.74 -5.25
C PHE A 68 -17.75 -8.08 -5.96
N ARG A 69 -18.37 -9.15 -5.44
CA ARG A 69 -18.34 -10.48 -6.02
C ARG A 69 -19.68 -10.75 -6.69
N PHE A 70 -19.67 -10.84 -8.02
CA PHE A 70 -20.88 -11.11 -8.81
C PHE A 70 -21.11 -12.62 -8.95
N SER A 71 -20.03 -13.39 -8.99
CA SER A 71 -20.05 -14.86 -9.02
C SER A 71 -18.75 -15.41 -8.42
N SER A 72 -18.61 -16.73 -8.37
CA SER A 72 -17.32 -17.36 -8.05
C SER A 72 -16.22 -17.05 -9.08
N GLN A 73 -16.58 -16.55 -10.26
CA GLN A 73 -15.68 -16.31 -11.38
C GLN A 73 -15.39 -14.83 -11.62
N LEU A 74 -16.22 -13.90 -11.12
CA LEU A 74 -16.10 -12.46 -11.38
C LEU A 74 -16.11 -11.65 -10.09
N LYS A 75 -15.04 -10.85 -9.93
CA LYS A 75 -14.85 -9.93 -8.82
C LYS A 75 -14.35 -8.58 -9.31
N ILE A 76 -14.92 -7.51 -8.76
CA ILE A 76 -14.53 -6.12 -8.99
C ILE A 76 -13.98 -5.55 -7.69
N VAL A 77 -12.82 -4.92 -7.75
CA VAL A 77 -12.19 -4.29 -6.59
C VAL A 77 -11.88 -2.84 -6.90
N ALA A 78 -12.27 -1.96 -5.98
CA ALA A 78 -11.90 -0.55 -5.98
C ALA A 78 -11.29 -0.21 -4.63
N GLU A 79 -10.12 0.42 -4.63
CA GLU A 79 -9.42 0.81 -3.42
C GLU A 79 -8.75 2.17 -3.62
N GLY A 80 -8.53 2.84 -2.50
CA GLY A 80 -7.97 4.18 -2.50
C GLY A 80 -7.43 4.53 -1.14
N GLY A 81 -6.68 5.62 -1.10
CA GLY A 81 -6.15 6.10 0.16
C GLY A 81 -5.14 7.20 -0.02
N MET A 82 -4.42 7.46 1.07
CA MET A 82 -3.36 8.44 1.13
C MET A 82 -2.25 7.96 2.04
N ALA A 83 -1.02 8.18 1.63
CA ALA A 83 0.14 8.13 2.49
C ALA A 83 0.30 9.49 3.17
N VAL A 84 0.34 9.53 4.50
CA VAL A 84 0.58 10.76 5.28
C VAL A 84 1.92 10.72 6.00
N SER A 85 2.43 11.88 6.39
CA SER A 85 3.70 12.02 7.12
C SER A 85 4.85 11.28 6.42
N GLY A 86 4.99 11.53 5.12
CA GLY A 86 5.89 10.79 4.27
C GLY A 86 7.28 11.43 4.16
N GLU A 87 8.28 10.59 3.91
CA GLU A 87 9.64 11.01 3.65
C GLU A 87 10.24 10.13 2.54
N LEU A 88 10.86 10.78 1.54
CA LEU A 88 11.63 10.15 0.48
C LEU A 88 13.10 10.52 0.63
N LYS A 89 13.95 9.52 0.84
CA LYS A 89 15.42 9.64 0.93
C LYS A 89 16.07 9.02 -0.30
N ILE A 90 17.15 9.63 -0.74
CA ILE A 90 18.02 9.09 -1.77
C ILE A 90 19.44 9.06 -1.25
N GLU A 91 20.04 7.87 -1.27
CA GLU A 91 21.44 7.60 -0.90
C GLU A 91 22.24 7.23 -2.15
N ASP A 92 23.53 7.59 -2.18
CA ASP A 92 24.47 7.11 -3.20
C ASP A 92 24.89 5.64 -2.94
N PRO A 93 25.62 4.99 -3.86
CA PRO A 93 26.05 3.59 -3.67
C PRO A 93 26.93 3.36 -2.44
N GLN A 94 27.54 4.41 -1.89
CA GLN A 94 28.36 4.37 -0.67
C GLN A 94 27.52 4.60 0.60
N GLY A 95 26.20 4.79 0.48
CA GLY A 95 25.28 5.00 1.59
C GLY A 95 25.24 6.45 2.09
N ARG A 96 25.81 7.41 1.35
CA ARG A 96 25.74 8.82 1.73
C ARG A 96 24.41 9.41 1.25
N LEU A 97 23.70 10.06 2.15
CA LEU A 97 22.46 10.76 1.85
C LEU A 97 22.73 11.90 0.86
N LEU A 98 22.07 11.86 -0.30
CA LEU A 98 22.13 12.89 -1.33
C LEU A 98 21.00 13.89 -1.18
N THR A 99 19.78 13.41 -0.91
CA THR A 99 18.61 14.26 -0.69
C THR A 99 17.59 13.58 0.21
N SER A 100 16.84 14.39 0.96
CA SER A 100 15.63 13.97 1.66
C SER A 100 14.53 15.00 1.39
N SER A 101 13.34 14.52 1.06
CA SER A 101 12.15 15.34 0.88
C SER A 101 11.00 14.78 1.72
N ARG A 102 10.41 15.64 2.53
CA ARG A 102 9.20 15.33 3.30
C ARG A 102 7.97 15.78 2.54
N PHE A 103 6.90 15.02 2.65
CA PHE A 103 5.60 15.37 2.10
C PHE A 103 4.50 15.09 3.12
N ASP A 104 3.52 15.98 3.19
CA ASP A 104 2.44 15.87 4.17
C ASP A 104 1.46 14.76 3.78
N SER A 105 1.11 14.67 2.49
CA SER A 105 0.19 13.67 1.97
C SER A 105 0.43 13.35 0.50
N ALA A 106 0.26 12.08 0.12
CA ALA A 106 0.24 11.60 -1.27
C ALA A 106 -0.91 10.61 -1.48
N GLY A 107 -1.86 10.93 -2.36
CA GLY A 107 -3.05 10.13 -2.63
C GLY A 107 -2.84 9.02 -3.66
N LEU A 108 -3.60 7.93 -3.55
CA LEU A 108 -3.65 6.87 -4.55
C LEU A 108 -5.07 6.33 -4.74
N LEU A 109 -5.37 5.91 -5.96
CA LEU A 109 -6.61 5.23 -6.33
C LEU A 109 -6.27 4.08 -7.28
N ARG A 110 -6.87 2.90 -7.05
CA ARG A 110 -6.67 1.70 -7.86
C ARG A 110 -8.00 0.97 -8.03
N GLY A 111 -8.31 0.59 -9.26
CA GLY A 111 -9.40 -0.32 -9.59
C GLY A 111 -8.87 -1.50 -10.39
N HIS A 112 -9.38 -2.70 -10.12
CA HIS A 112 -9.06 -3.88 -10.93
C HIS A 112 -10.23 -4.87 -10.99
N LEU A 113 -10.21 -5.68 -12.04
CA LEU A 113 -11.15 -6.77 -12.28
C LEU A 113 -10.38 -8.09 -12.18
N ALA A 114 -10.97 -9.06 -11.49
CA ALA A 114 -10.43 -10.41 -11.39
C ALA A 114 -11.43 -11.40 -11.98
N LEU A 115 -10.94 -12.18 -12.95
CA LEU A 115 -11.67 -13.26 -13.62
C LEU A 115 -10.98 -14.59 -13.31
N SER A 116 -11.75 -15.62 -12.99
CA SER A 116 -11.26 -16.99 -12.77
C SER A 116 -11.99 -17.95 -13.71
N PHE A 117 -11.25 -18.87 -14.34
CA PHE A 117 -11.74 -19.83 -15.33
C PHE A 117 -11.45 -21.26 -14.87
#